data_AF-A0A7Y5Q2B8-F1
#
_entry.id   AF-A0A7Y5Q2B8-F1
#
_cell.length_a   1.000
_cell.length_b   1.000
_cell.length_c   1.000
_cell.angle_alpha   90.00
_cell.angle_beta   90.00
_cell.angle_gamma   90.00
#
_symmetry.space_group_name_H-M   'P 1'
#
loop_
_entity.id
_entity.type
_entity.pdbx_description
1 polymer ?
#
loop_
_entity_poly.entity_id
_entity_poly.type
_entity_poly.pdbx_seq_one_letter_code
_entity_poly.pdbx_strand_id
1 'polypeptide(L)'
;GLLGAADDLRPEYVALAVSARLIGGLTCRGLRSPAPEVYVASFGDEQHGTQLVWSEGERHALEVAQGCEVYDILGRRLAAEGSLSVAHSPVYLVQR
;
A
#
# COMPACT_ATOMS: atom_id res chain seq x y z
N GLY A 1 -15.36 -30.90 6.66
CA GLY A 1 -14.03 -30.32 6.39
C GLY A 1 -14.22 -29.12 5.49
N LEU A 2 -13.96 -27.92 6.00
CA LEU A 2 -13.96 -26.69 5.19
C LEU A 2 -12.58 -26.55 4.53
N LEU A 3 -12.28 -27.46 3.61
CA LEU A 3 -11.07 -27.44 2.79
C LEU A 3 -11.48 -27.66 1.32
N GLY A 4 -12.29 -26.74 0.80
CA GLY A 4 -12.81 -26.83 -0.58
C GLY A 4 -13.04 -25.49 -1.26
N ALA A 5 -12.47 -24.38 -0.76
CA ALA A 5 -12.66 -23.04 -1.32
C ALA A 5 -11.36 -22.23 -1.43
N ALA A 6 -10.19 -22.89 -1.35
CA ALA A 6 -8.90 -22.22 -1.46
C ALA A 6 -8.45 -22.02 -2.93
N ASP A 7 -9.13 -22.64 -3.91
CA ASP A 7 -8.64 -22.71 -5.29
C ASP A 7 -9.07 -21.52 -6.19
N ASP A 8 -9.92 -20.60 -5.72
CA ASP A 8 -10.49 -19.51 -6.53
C ASP A 8 -10.30 -18.09 -5.94
N LEU A 9 -9.34 -17.88 -5.04
CA LEU A 9 -9.03 -16.54 -4.56
C LEU A 9 -8.27 -15.74 -5.63
N ARG A 10 -9.04 -15.06 -6.49
CA ARG A 10 -8.50 -14.16 -7.51
C ARG A 10 -7.65 -13.04 -6.86
N PRO A 11 -6.51 -12.64 -7.44
CA PRO A 11 -5.63 -11.62 -6.86
C PRO A 11 -6.34 -10.31 -6.50
N GLU A 12 -7.33 -9.90 -7.28
CA GLU A 12 -8.13 -8.69 -7.03
C GLU A 12 -8.95 -8.77 -5.72
N TYR A 13 -9.40 -9.96 -5.32
CA TYR A 13 -10.10 -10.15 -4.05
C TYR A 13 -9.15 -10.04 -2.86
N VAL A 14 -7.93 -10.56 -3.01
CA VAL A 14 -6.88 -10.41 -2.01
C VAL A 14 -6.51 -8.93 -1.87
N ALA A 15 -6.31 -8.23 -3.00
CA ALA A 15 -6.00 -6.80 -3.02
C ALA A 15 -7.07 -5.94 -2.35
N LEU A 16 -8.35 -6.26 -2.59
CA LEU A 16 -9.47 -5.57 -1.94
C LEU A 16 -9.48 -5.81 -0.42
N ALA A 17 -9.27 -7.06 0.02
CA ALA A 17 -9.23 -7.40 1.44
C ALA A 17 -8.04 -6.73 2.16
N VAL A 18 -6.87 -6.65 1.49
CA VAL A 18 -5.69 -5.95 2.00
C VAL A 18 -5.96 -4.44 2.10
N SER A 19 -6.55 -3.83 1.07
CA SER A 19 -6.95 -2.41 1.11
C SER A 19 -7.90 -2.13 2.27
N ALA A 20 -8.94 -2.97 2.44
CA ALA A 20 -9.90 -2.83 3.53
C ALA A 20 -9.24 -2.99 4.91
N ARG A 21 -8.24 -3.87 5.04
CA ARG A 21 -7.49 -4.04 6.29
C ARG A 21 -6.58 -2.86 6.62
N LEU A 22 -5.88 -2.31 5.63
CA LEU A 22 -4.83 -1.30 5.85
C LEU A 22 -5.37 0.14 5.85
N ILE A 23 -6.52 0.37 5.22
CA ILE A 23 -7.14 1.70 5.09
C ILE A 23 -8.53 1.75 5.76
N GLY A 24 -9.18 0.61 6.01
CA GLY A 24 -10.54 0.58 6.55
C GLY A 24 -10.67 1.33 7.87
N GLY A 25 -11.65 2.24 7.93
CA GLY A 25 -11.88 3.11 9.08
C GLY A 25 -11.08 4.43 9.05
N LEU A 26 -10.05 4.54 8.21
CA LEU A 26 -9.28 5.78 8.04
C LEU A 26 -9.97 6.74 7.06
N THR A 27 -9.76 8.04 7.30
CA THR A 27 -10.28 9.09 6.41
C THR A 27 -9.25 9.44 5.35
N CYS A 28 -9.67 9.58 4.09
CA CYS A 28 -8.81 10.11 3.03
C CYS A 28 -8.46 11.57 3.34
N ARG A 29 -7.16 11.87 3.43
CA ARG A 29 -6.61 13.20 3.74
C ARG A 29 -6.19 13.95 2.48
N GLY A 30 -5.97 13.23 1.38
CA GLY A 30 -5.68 13.83 0.08
C GLY A 30 -4.87 12.94 -0.85
N LEU A 31 -4.76 13.40 -2.09
CA LEU A 31 -3.94 12.83 -3.15
C LEU A 31 -2.88 13.87 -3.55
N ARG A 32 -1.62 13.45 -3.68
CA ARG A 32 -0.53 14.30 -4.18
C ARG A 32 0.34 13.55 -5.18
N SER A 33 1.08 14.30 -5.99
CA SER A 33 2.08 13.76 -6.92
C SER A 33 3.45 14.35 -6.59
N PRO A 34 4.34 13.62 -5.87
CA PRO A 34 5.64 14.15 -5.45
C PRO A 34 6.67 14.20 -6.59
N ALA A 35 6.44 13.44 -7.66
CA ALA A 35 7.24 13.39 -8.88
C ALA A 35 6.31 13.07 -10.06
N PRO A 36 6.69 13.38 -11.31
CA PRO A 36 5.91 13.01 -12.49
C PRO A 36 5.49 11.55 -12.45
N GLU A 37 4.21 11.28 -12.70
CA GLU A 37 3.64 9.94 -12.78
C GLU A 37 3.71 9.13 -11.46
N VAL A 38 4.15 9.72 -10.34
CA VAL A 38 4.08 9.12 -9.01
C VAL A 38 2.90 9.73 -8.26
N TYR A 39 2.10 8.88 -7.62
CA TYR A 39 0.92 9.30 -6.88
C TYR A 39 0.95 8.74 -5.47
N VAL A 40 0.52 9.57 -4.51
CA VAL A 40 0.40 9.20 -3.10
C VAL A 40 -0.96 9.61 -2.58
N ALA A 41 -1.81 8.64 -2.28
CA ALA A 41 -3.04 8.85 -1.53
C ALA A 41 -2.77 8.63 -0.05
N SER A 42 -3.11 9.61 0.80
CA SER A 42 -2.89 9.54 2.24
C SER A 42 -4.20 9.33 2.98
N PHE A 43 -4.22 8.37 3.90
CA PHE A 43 -5.35 8.03 4.75
C PHE A 43 -4.88 8.07 6.20
N GLY A 44 -5.71 8.55 7.11
CA GLY A 44 -5.34 8.55 8.52
C GLY A 44 -6.38 9.15 9.44
N ASP A 45 -6.08 9.05 10.73
CA ASP A 45 -6.77 9.69 11.84
C ASP A 45 -5.72 10.38 12.75
N GLU A 46 -6.05 10.61 14.03
CA GLU A 46 -5.13 11.25 14.99
C GLU A 46 -3.99 10.33 15.45
N GLN A 47 -4.12 9.01 15.26
CA GLN A 47 -3.22 7.98 15.80
C GLN A 47 -2.52 7.15 14.72
N HIS A 48 -3.14 6.99 13.56
CA HIS A 48 -2.68 6.07 12.51
C HIS A 48 -2.64 6.74 11.14
N GLY A 49 -1.70 6.31 10.31
CA GLY A 49 -1.56 6.80 8.93
C GLY A 49 -1.19 5.68 7.96
N THR A 50 -1.88 5.62 6.84
CA THR A 50 -1.54 4.74 5.72
C THR A 50 -1.40 5.57 4.45
N GLN A 51 -0.28 5.43 3.75
CA GLN A 51 -0.08 6.00 2.42
C GLN A 51 -0.12 4.88 1.37
N LEU A 52 -0.93 5.06 0.34
CA LEU A 52 -0.95 4.22 -0.86
C LEU A 52 -0.12 4.91 -1.94
N VAL A 53 0.92 4.25 -2.43
CA VAL A 53 1.88 4.81 -3.39
C VAL A 53 1.97 3.95 -4.63
N TRP A 54 1.90 4.56 -5.81
CA TRP A 54 2.11 3.89 -7.09
C TRP A 54 2.73 4.85 -8.12
N SER A 55 3.24 4.29 -9.20
CA SER A 55 3.64 5.06 -10.38
C SER A 55 2.95 4.54 -11.64
N GLU A 56 2.50 5.45 -12.50
CA GLU A 56 1.94 5.15 -13.82
C GLU A 56 3.01 5.14 -14.93
N GLY A 57 4.27 5.40 -14.59
CA GLY A 57 5.38 5.47 -15.51
C GLY A 57 6.47 4.44 -15.20
N GLU A 58 7.72 4.91 -15.26
CA GLU A 58 8.87 4.10 -14.90
C GLU A 58 8.93 3.78 -13.39
N ARG A 59 9.86 2.91 -13.01
CA ARG A 59 10.11 2.64 -11.59
C ARG A 59 10.72 3.86 -10.93
N HIS A 60 10.10 4.32 -9.84
CA HIS A 60 10.63 5.40 -9.02
C HIS A 60 11.14 4.87 -7.68
N ALA A 61 12.27 5.41 -7.21
CA ALA A 61 12.72 5.21 -5.85
C ALA A 61 11.93 6.15 -4.91
N LEU A 62 11.36 5.59 -3.86
CA LEU A 62 10.66 6.30 -2.81
C LEU A 62 11.42 6.11 -1.50
N GLU A 63 11.73 7.20 -0.81
CA GLU A 63 12.28 7.13 0.55
C GLU A 63 11.20 6.68 1.55
N VAL A 64 11.55 5.73 2.40
CA VAL A 64 10.64 5.20 3.43
C VAL A 64 11.11 5.71 4.79
N ALA A 65 10.26 6.49 5.45
CA ALA A 65 10.53 7.00 6.78
C ALA A 65 10.75 5.85 7.78
N GLN A 66 11.64 6.06 8.76
CA GLN A 66 11.85 5.09 9.83
C GLN A 66 10.55 4.79 10.58
N GLY A 67 10.37 3.53 10.95
CA GLY A 67 9.16 3.07 11.66
C GLY A 67 7.97 2.74 10.75
N CYS A 68 8.02 3.06 9.44
CA CYS A 68 7.00 2.63 8.50
C CYS A 68 7.09 1.13 8.21
N GLU A 69 5.96 0.43 8.27
CA GLU A 69 5.83 -0.91 7.70
C GLU A 69 5.38 -0.79 6.23
N VAL A 70 6.03 -1.54 5.34
CA VAL A 70 5.70 -1.53 3.91
C VAL A 70 5.02 -2.83 3.53
N TYR A 71 3.92 -2.75 2.79
CA TYR A 71 3.18 -3.90 2.27
C TYR A 71 2.94 -3.75 0.77
N ASP A 72 3.01 -4.85 0.02
CA ASP A 72 2.54 -4.88 -1.36
C ASP A 72 1.01 -4.98 -1.44
N ILE A 73 0.48 -4.94 -2.66
CA ILE A 73 -0.96 -5.04 -2.92
C ILE A 73 -1.58 -6.38 -2.48
N LEU A 74 -0.76 -7.40 -2.21
CA LEU A 74 -1.21 -8.71 -1.73
C LEU A 74 -1.00 -8.89 -0.21
N GLY A 75 -0.59 -7.83 0.49
CA GLY A 75 -0.42 -7.82 1.94
C GLY A 75 0.88 -8.46 2.43
N ARG A 76 1.84 -8.74 1.53
CA ARG A 76 3.16 -9.21 1.93
C ARG A 76 3.98 -8.04 2.44
N ARG A 77 4.57 -8.19 3.63
CA ARG A 77 5.50 -7.21 4.18
C ARG A 77 6.76 -7.17 3.32
N LEU A 78 7.13 -6.00 2.83
CA LEU A 78 8.36 -5.76 2.10
C LEU A 78 9.44 -5.27 3.05
N ALA A 79 10.67 -5.73 2.84
CA ALA A 79 11.82 -5.12 3.48
C ALA A 79 12.11 -3.78 2.80
N ALA A 80 12.08 -2.69 3.54
CA ALA A 80 12.45 -1.36 3.06
C ALA A 80 13.54 -0.79 3.96
N GLU A 81 14.80 -0.87 3.49
CA GLU A 81 15.94 -0.24 4.16
C GLU A 81 16.15 1.14 3.54
N GLY A 82 15.40 2.13 4.04
CA GLY A 82 15.50 3.54 3.64
C GLY A 82 14.92 3.90 2.27
N SER A 83 14.85 2.96 1.31
CA SER A 83 14.24 3.19 -0.01
C SER A 83 13.45 1.98 -0.53
N LEU A 84 12.46 2.25 -1.38
CA LEU A 84 11.62 1.25 -2.04
C LEU A 84 11.40 1.64 -3.51
N SER A 85 11.44 0.67 -4.42
CA SER A 85 11.05 0.90 -5.82
C SER A 85 9.53 0.74 -5.98
N VAL A 86 8.86 1.79 -6.45
CA VAL A 86 7.42 1.79 -6.77
C VAL A 86 7.20 1.80 -8.28
N ALA A 87 6.17 1.10 -8.73
CA ALA A 87 5.77 0.96 -10.12
C ALA A 87 4.23 0.95 -10.21
N HIS A 88 3.67 0.42 -11.29
CA HIS A 88 2.21 0.28 -11.48
C HIS A 88 1.50 -0.52 -10.39
N SER A 89 2.21 -1.43 -9.69
CA SER A 89 1.63 -2.15 -8.56
C SER A 89 1.75 -1.27 -7.30
N PRO A 90 0.62 -0.86 -6.69
CA PRO A 90 0.65 -0.01 -5.51
C PRO A 90 1.24 -0.72 -4.29
N VAL A 91 1.82 0.07 -3.41
CA VAL A 91 2.33 -0.34 -2.10
C VAL A 91 1.73 0.51 -1.00
N TYR A 92 1.61 -0.06 0.20
CA TYR A 92 1.13 0.62 1.39
C TYR A 92 2.31 0.91 2.32
N LEU A 93 2.44 2.16 2.77
CA LEU A 93 3.33 2.56 3.85
C LEU A 93 2.45 2.85 5.07
N VAL A 94 2.60 2.06 6.13
CA VAL A 94 1.76 2.10 7.32
C VAL A 94 2.56 2.61 8.51
N GLN A 95 2.05 3.66 9.14
CA GLN A 95 2.54 4.26 10.38
C GLN A 95 1.52 3.96 11.49
N ARG A 96 2.01 3.40 12.60
CA ARG A 96 1.24 3.07 13.80
C ARG A 96 1.83 3.79 15.01
#